data_AF-A0A6J4X4H6-F1
#
_entry.id   AF-A0A6J4X4H6-F1
#
_cell.length_a   1.000
_cell.length_b   1.000
_cell.length_c   1.000
_cell.angle_alpha   90.00
_cell.angle_beta   90.00
_cell.angle_gamma   90.00
#
_symmetry.space_group_name_H-M   'P 1'
#
loop_
_entity.id
_entity.type
_entity.pdbx_description
1 polymer ?
#
loop_
_entity_poly.entity_id
_entity_poly.type
_entity_poly.pdbx_seq_one_letter_code
_entity_poly.pdbx_strand_id
1 'polypeptide(L)'
;MKISQFVSGILLTIVALAPLNSYASSLRCGVRLITVGDYKDRVLSECGEPDHVQVWEEERVYSFRHHPRYYGVYDNYEYVNPADRAGSPYRTRKLVIVEEWTYNHGPTRFLDHLRLENGIVRSIASGDYGY
;
A
#
# COMPACT_ATOMS: atom_id res chain seq x y z
N MET A 1 -27.82 30.27 -35.95
CA MET A 1 -27.60 30.33 -34.48
C MET A 1 -26.65 29.21 -34.07
N LYS A 2 -25.44 29.57 -33.61
CA LYS A 2 -24.27 28.70 -33.36
C LYS A 2 -24.32 28.03 -31.98
N ILE A 3 -25.38 27.29 -31.66
CA ILE A 3 -25.56 26.73 -30.30
C ILE A 3 -24.61 25.54 -30.05
N SER A 4 -24.29 24.71 -31.04
CA SER A 4 -23.43 23.52 -30.84
C SER A 4 -21.95 23.84 -30.58
N GLN A 5 -21.44 24.96 -31.08
CA GLN A 5 -20.04 25.37 -30.84
C GLN A 5 -19.82 25.80 -29.39
N PHE A 6 -20.82 26.40 -28.73
CA PHE A 6 -20.73 26.77 -27.32
C PHE A 6 -20.86 25.56 -26.39
N VAL A 7 -21.71 24.59 -26.73
CA VAL A 7 -21.88 23.36 -25.93
C VAL A 7 -20.59 22.53 -25.91
N SER A 8 -19.88 22.43 -27.03
CA SER A 8 -18.59 21.71 -27.09
C SER A 8 -17.49 22.38 -26.28
N GLY A 9 -17.51 23.72 -26.14
CA GLY A 9 -16.55 24.45 -25.32
C GLY A 9 -16.80 24.30 -23.83
N ILE A 10 -18.07 24.27 -23.41
CA ILE A 10 -18.49 24.10 -22.01
C ILE A 10 -18.20 22.67 -21.50
N LEU A 11 -18.35 21.65 -22.36
CA LEU A 11 -18.05 20.27 -21.99
C LEU A 11 -16.54 20.05 -21.75
N LEU A 12 -15.68 20.72 -22.51
CA LEU A 12 -14.22 20.64 -22.38
C LEU A 12 -13.69 21.37 -21.13
N THR A 13 -14.34 22.44 -20.68
CA THR A 13 -13.96 23.16 -19.46
C THR A 13 -14.39 22.45 -18.17
N ILE A 14 -15.51 21.72 -18.16
CA ILE A 14 -15.97 20.97 -16.97
C ILE A 14 -15.05 19.80 -16.63
N VAL A 15 -14.48 19.11 -17.63
CA VAL A 15 -13.56 17.97 -17.41
C VAL A 15 -12.23 18.40 -16.77
N ALA A 16 -11.81 19.65 -16.96
CA ALA A 16 -10.57 20.18 -16.38
C ALA A 16 -10.68 20.54 -14.89
N LEU A 17 -11.89 20.64 -14.32
CA LEU A 17 -12.12 20.94 -12.90
C LEU A 17 -12.36 19.71 -12.03
N ALA A 18 -12.19 18.49 -12.56
CA ALA A 18 -12.27 17.29 -11.71
C ALA A 18 -11.15 17.32 -10.66
N PRO A 19 -11.46 17.33 -9.35
CA PRO A 19 -10.43 17.28 -8.33
C PRO A 19 -9.71 15.94 -8.41
N LEU A 20 -8.42 15.98 -8.72
CA LEU A 20 -7.52 14.85 -8.56
C LEU A 20 -7.32 14.67 -7.05
N ASN A 21 -8.13 13.81 -6.43
CA ASN A 21 -8.00 13.48 -5.02
C ASN A 21 -6.70 12.71 -4.79
N SER A 22 -5.63 13.43 -4.44
CA SER A 22 -4.36 12.86 -3.99
C SER A 22 -4.42 12.66 -2.48
N TYR A 23 -4.78 11.47 -2.03
CA TYR A 23 -4.69 11.11 -0.62
C TYR A 23 -3.25 10.75 -0.29
N ALA A 24 -2.52 11.69 0.30
CA ALA A 24 -1.21 11.44 0.90
C ALA A 24 -1.39 11.33 2.42
N SER A 25 -1.34 10.11 2.96
CA SER A 25 -1.30 9.89 4.40
C SER A 25 0.13 10.04 4.92
N SER A 26 0.27 10.62 6.10
CA SER A 26 1.57 10.86 6.72
C SER A 26 1.46 10.89 8.24
N LEU A 27 2.47 10.36 8.93
CA LEU A 27 2.59 10.43 10.38
C LEU A 27 3.55 11.57 10.76
N ARG A 28 3.13 12.46 11.67
CA ARG A 28 3.97 13.56 12.15
C ARG A 28 4.64 13.18 13.46
N CYS A 29 5.97 13.30 13.49
CA CYS A 29 6.80 13.05 14.66
C CYS A 29 7.62 14.29 14.96
N GLY A 30 7.05 15.18 15.79
CA GLY A 30 7.58 16.53 16.02
C GLY A 30 7.66 17.37 14.74
N VAL A 31 8.88 17.71 14.32
CA VAL A 31 9.14 18.48 13.08
C VAL A 31 9.32 17.60 11.84
N ARG A 32 9.32 16.28 12.01
CA ARG A 32 9.56 15.30 10.95
C ARG A 32 8.25 14.66 10.50
N LEU A 33 8.26 14.17 9.28
CA LEU A 33 7.11 13.55 8.63
C LEU A 33 7.53 12.20 8.05
N ILE A 34 6.79 11.15 8.42
CA ILE A 34 6.90 9.80 7.90
C ILE A 34 5.79 9.59 6.86
N THR A 35 6.15 8.94 5.75
CA THR A 35 5.29 8.71 4.58
C THR A 35 5.41 7.27 4.08
N VAL A 36 4.50 6.89 3.19
CA VAL A 36 4.56 5.57 2.52
C VAL A 36 5.89 5.43 1.77
N GLY A 37 6.55 4.28 1.95
CA GLY A 37 7.86 3.98 1.40
C GLY A 37 9.03 4.21 2.37
N ASP A 38 8.80 4.88 3.50
CA ASP A 38 9.82 5.01 4.54
C ASP A 38 10.14 3.66 5.20
N TYR A 39 11.39 3.50 5.62
CA TYR A 39 11.88 2.30 6.27
C TYR A 39 11.64 2.35 7.78
N LYS A 40 11.48 1.16 8.38
CA LYS A 40 11.23 0.95 9.82
C LYS A 40 12.24 1.65 10.72
N ASP A 41 13.52 1.62 10.37
CA ASP A 41 14.60 2.29 11.11
C ASP A 41 14.40 3.81 11.15
N ARG A 42 14.00 4.42 10.03
CA ARG A 42 13.64 5.84 9.98
C ARG A 42 12.47 6.15 10.89
N VAL A 43 11.40 5.33 10.85
CA VAL A 43 10.23 5.52 11.73
C VAL A 43 10.66 5.50 13.20
N LEU A 44 11.42 4.50 13.61
CA LEU A 44 11.92 4.40 14.98
C LEU A 44 12.81 5.58 15.37
N SER A 45 13.70 6.02 14.47
CA SER A 45 14.62 7.13 14.75
C SER A 45 13.92 8.48 14.90
N GLU A 46 12.84 8.71 14.16
CA GLU A 46 12.16 10.02 14.14
C GLU A 46 10.95 10.05 15.09
N CYS A 47 10.29 8.92 15.31
CA CYS A 47 9.05 8.81 16.10
C CYS A 47 9.22 8.10 17.44
N GLY A 48 10.28 7.32 17.61
CA GLY A 48 10.44 6.43 18.76
C GLY A 48 9.62 5.14 18.62
N GLU A 49 9.58 4.37 19.70
CA GLU A 49 8.84 3.12 19.76
C GLU A 49 7.31 3.37 19.75
N PRO A 50 6.53 2.54 19.04
CA PRO A 50 5.08 2.59 19.08
C PRO A 50 4.53 1.99 20.39
N ASP A 51 3.31 2.39 20.76
CA ASP A 51 2.63 1.89 21.96
C ASP A 51 2.15 0.45 21.80
N HIS A 52 1.84 0.03 20.58
CA HIS A 52 1.41 -1.34 20.28
C HIS A 52 1.97 -1.83 18.95
N VAL A 53 2.40 -3.09 18.93
CA VAL A 53 2.92 -3.76 17.73
C VAL A 53 2.27 -5.13 17.58
N GLN A 54 1.68 -5.38 16.42
CA GLN A 54 1.24 -6.71 15.99
C GLN A 54 2.13 -7.16 14.84
N VAL A 55 2.54 -8.43 14.84
CA VAL A 55 3.38 -9.01 13.79
C VAL A 55 2.79 -10.34 13.34
N TRP A 56 2.69 -10.53 12.03
CA TRP A 56 2.27 -11.81 11.45
C TRP A 56 2.90 -12.02 10.07
N GLU A 57 2.88 -13.27 9.62
CA GLU A 57 3.29 -13.64 8.26
C GLU A 57 2.06 -13.74 7.36
N GLU A 58 2.12 -13.10 6.20
CA GLU A 58 1.07 -13.16 5.18
C GLU A 58 1.62 -13.82 3.92
N GLU A 59 1.01 -14.94 3.51
CA GLU A 59 1.34 -15.60 2.24
C GLU A 59 0.58 -14.93 1.10
N ARG A 60 1.31 -14.39 0.11
CA ARG A 60 0.72 -13.75 -1.08
C ARG A 60 1.01 -14.55 -2.34
N VAL A 61 -0.06 -14.88 -3.07
CA VAL A 61 0.02 -15.64 -4.31
C VAL A 61 -0.04 -14.68 -5.50
N TYR A 62 1.04 -14.62 -6.28
CA TYR A 62 1.10 -13.84 -7.52
C TYR A 62 0.90 -14.74 -8.73
N SER A 63 0.05 -14.31 -9.66
CA SER A 63 -0.26 -15.03 -10.91
C SER A 63 0.39 -14.33 -12.11
N PHE A 64 1.17 -15.04 -12.90
CA PHE A 64 1.87 -14.53 -14.07
C PHE A 64 1.46 -15.28 -15.33
N ARG A 65 1.21 -14.57 -16.42
CA ARG A 65 0.95 -15.20 -17.73
C ARG A 65 2.21 -15.82 -18.33
N HIS A 66 3.36 -15.23 -18.06
CA HIS A 66 4.67 -15.70 -18.51
C HIS A 66 5.53 -16.06 -17.31
N HIS A 67 6.44 -17.01 -17.48
CA HIS A 67 7.34 -17.42 -16.41
C HIS A 67 8.14 -16.21 -15.89
N PRO A 68 8.06 -15.88 -14.59
CA PRO A 68 8.82 -14.77 -14.04
C PRO A 68 10.30 -15.17 -13.99
N ARG A 69 11.12 -14.62 -14.89
CA ARG A 69 12.57 -14.88 -14.95
C ARG A 69 13.36 -14.34 -13.74
N TYR A 70 12.71 -13.68 -12.78
CA TYR A 70 13.36 -12.90 -11.72
C TYR A 70 13.09 -13.39 -10.28
N TYR A 71 12.10 -14.26 -10.04
CA TYR A 71 11.87 -14.82 -8.71
C TYR A 71 12.57 -16.17 -8.60
N GLY A 72 13.56 -16.25 -7.70
CA GLY A 72 14.40 -17.42 -7.48
C GLY A 72 13.65 -18.67 -7.03
N VAL A 73 14.41 -19.78 -7.00
CA VAL A 73 14.00 -21.15 -6.69
C VAL A 73 13.17 -21.21 -5.41
N TYR A 74 11.85 -21.40 -5.55
CA TYR A 74 10.98 -21.84 -4.47
C TYR A 74 10.58 -23.29 -4.71
N ASP A 75 10.68 -24.09 -3.65
CA ASP A 75 10.43 -25.52 -3.62
C ASP A 75 8.92 -25.82 -3.76
N ASN A 76 8.39 -25.88 -4.98
CA ASN A 76 7.31 -26.79 -5.42
C ASN A 76 6.88 -26.54 -6.87
N TYR A 77 7.67 -26.98 -7.85
CA TYR A 77 7.08 -27.15 -9.18
C TYR A 77 6.12 -28.35 -9.13
N GLU A 78 4.83 -28.07 -9.08
CA GLU A 78 3.83 -29.03 -9.57
C GLU A 78 4.17 -29.28 -11.04
N TYR A 79 4.59 -30.49 -11.38
CA TYR A 79 4.99 -30.89 -12.73
C TYR A 79 3.73 -31.00 -13.59
N VAL A 80 3.27 -29.86 -14.10
CA VAL A 80 2.09 -29.81 -14.98
C VAL A 80 2.55 -30.06 -16.41
N ASN A 81 1.98 -31.08 -17.05
CA ASN A 81 2.21 -31.40 -18.45
C ASN A 81 1.92 -30.17 -19.32
N PRO A 82 2.85 -29.76 -20.21
CA PRO A 82 2.65 -28.61 -21.10
C PRO A 82 1.40 -28.72 -21.99
N ALA A 83 0.97 -29.95 -22.31
CA ALA A 83 -0.25 -30.24 -23.08
C ALA A 83 -1.54 -29.86 -22.34
N ASP A 84 -1.55 -29.91 -21.01
CA ASP A 84 -2.71 -29.57 -20.17
C ASP A 84 -2.78 -28.06 -19.85
N ARG A 85 -1.72 -27.31 -20.16
CA ARG A 85 -1.47 -25.96 -19.63
C ARG A 85 -1.60 -24.83 -20.66
N ALA A 86 -2.23 -25.07 -21.81
CA ALA A 86 -2.55 -24.02 -22.77
C ALA A 86 -3.52 -22.99 -22.17
N GLY A 87 -3.04 -22.09 -21.30
CA GLY A 87 -3.79 -20.98 -20.71
C GLY A 87 -3.66 -20.76 -19.19
N SER A 88 -3.06 -21.67 -18.40
CA SER A 88 -3.00 -21.48 -16.94
C SER A 88 -1.85 -20.56 -16.52
N PRO A 89 -2.09 -19.53 -15.68
CA PRO A 89 -1.03 -18.65 -15.21
C PRO A 89 -0.09 -19.38 -14.22
N TYR A 90 1.20 -19.04 -14.25
CA TYR A 90 2.18 -19.41 -13.24
C TYR A 90 1.81 -18.76 -11.91
N ARG A 91 1.75 -19.52 -10.82
CA ARG A 91 1.51 -19.00 -9.48
C ARG A 91 2.79 -19.11 -8.66
N THR A 92 3.21 -18.02 -8.02
CA THR A 92 4.30 -18.04 -7.02
C THR A 92 3.76 -17.57 -5.68
N ARG A 93 4.28 -18.14 -4.61
CA ARG A 93 3.91 -17.78 -3.25
C ARG A 93 5.05 -16.98 -2.63
N LYS A 94 4.73 -15.87 -1.99
CA LYS A 94 5.70 -15.02 -1.31
C LYS A 94 5.24 -14.81 0.12
N LEU A 95 6.13 -15.09 1.07
CA LEU A 95 5.94 -14.73 2.46
C LEU A 95 6.26 -13.25 2.66
N VAL A 96 5.36 -12.52 3.30
CA VAL A 96 5.54 -11.12 3.67
C VAL A 96 5.37 -11.00 5.17
N ILE A 97 6.37 -10.45 5.85
CA ILE A 97 6.25 -10.09 7.26
C ILE A 97 5.50 -8.77 7.33
N VAL A 98 4.34 -8.79 7.96
CA VAL A 98 3.51 -7.60 8.18
C VAL A 98 3.61 -7.20 9.63
N GLU A 99 3.82 -5.91 9.87
CA GLU A 99 3.74 -5.31 11.20
C GLU A 99 2.67 -4.22 11.20
N GLU A 100 1.83 -4.19 12.22
CA GLU A 100 0.88 -3.10 12.45
C GLU A 100 1.21 -2.41 13.76
N TRP A 101 1.57 -1.13 13.64
CA TRP A 101 2.06 -0.30 14.73
C TRP A 101 1.01 0.75 15.06
N THR A 102 0.80 1.00 16.35
CA THR A 102 -0.12 2.05 16.82
C THR A 102 0.66 3.05 17.67
N TYR A 103 0.53 4.33 17.33
CA TYR A 103 0.96 5.44 18.18
C TYR A 103 -0.27 6.08 18.84
N ASN A 104 -0.30 6.04 20.17
CA ASN A 104 -1.32 6.67 20.99
C ASN A 104 -0.88 8.06 21.43
N HIS A 105 -1.69 9.05 21.08
CA HIS A 105 -1.44 10.46 21.35
C HIS A 105 -2.23 11.02 22.53
N GLY A 106 -2.93 10.15 23.26
CA GLY A 106 -3.85 10.49 24.33
C GLY A 106 -5.29 10.75 23.86
N PRO A 107 -6.23 10.95 24.80
CA PRO A 107 -7.68 10.91 24.55
C PRO A 107 -8.24 12.06 23.71
N THR A 108 -7.45 13.08 23.44
CA THR A 108 -7.87 14.26 22.66
C THR A 108 -7.38 14.23 21.22
N ARG A 109 -6.61 13.22 20.84
CA ARG A 109 -6.08 13.05 19.47
C ARG A 109 -6.39 11.64 18.97
N PHE A 110 -6.48 11.50 17.65
CA PHE A 110 -6.64 10.20 17.01
C PHE A 110 -5.37 9.37 17.16
N LEU A 111 -5.54 8.05 17.23
CA LEU A 111 -4.45 7.09 17.07
C LEU A 111 -3.88 7.19 15.65
N ASP A 112 -2.59 6.90 15.50
CA ASP A 112 -1.99 6.66 14.19
C ASP A 112 -1.62 5.18 14.04
N HIS A 113 -2.15 4.55 12.99
CA HIS A 113 -1.87 3.17 12.61
C HIS A 113 -0.94 3.12 11.41
N LEU A 114 0.19 2.44 11.55
CA LEU A 114 1.18 2.23 10.51
C LEU A 114 1.22 0.75 10.17
N ARG A 115 1.06 0.42 8.88
CA ARG A 115 1.29 -0.93 8.37
C ARG A 115 2.65 -0.96 7.69
N LEU A 116 3.54 -1.80 8.19
CA LEU A 116 4.83 -2.08 7.57
C LEU A 116 4.79 -3.45 6.91
N GLU A 117 5.41 -3.57 5.75
CA GLU A 117 5.59 -4.85 5.06
C GLU A 117 7.05 -5.04 4.72
N ASN A 118 7.66 -6.10 5.26
CA ASN A 118 9.10 -6.35 5.22
C ASN A 118 9.91 -5.11 5.64
N GLY A 119 9.46 -4.43 6.70
CA GLY A 119 10.13 -3.24 7.25
C GLY A 119 9.94 -1.94 6.47
N ILE A 120 9.03 -1.89 5.49
CA ILE A 120 8.72 -0.67 4.72
C ILE A 120 7.28 -0.23 5.01
N VAL A 121 7.07 1.05 5.32
CA VAL A 121 5.74 1.63 5.49
C VAL A 121 4.92 1.48 4.21
N ARG A 122 3.80 0.76 4.28
CA ARG A 122 2.86 0.56 3.18
C ARG A 122 1.59 1.38 3.31
N SER A 123 1.13 1.62 4.52
CA SER A 123 0.00 2.51 4.76
C SER A 123 0.10 3.20 6.11
N ILE A 124 -0.51 4.38 6.17
CA ILE A 124 -0.68 5.19 7.37
C ILE A 124 -2.16 5.57 7.41
N ALA A 125 -2.80 5.32 8.54
CA ALA A 125 -4.22 5.63 8.74
C ALA A 125 -4.43 6.17 10.16
N SER A 126 -5.39 7.09 10.31
CA SER A 126 -5.83 7.52 11.64
C SER A 126 -6.92 6.58 12.14
N GLY A 127 -6.84 6.19 13.40
CA GLY A 127 -7.84 5.38 14.10
C GLY A 127 -8.85 6.25 14.87
N ASP A 128 -9.46 5.63 15.88
CA ASP A 128 -10.30 6.33 16.86
C ASP A 128 -9.45 7.24 17.78
N TYR A 129 -10.09 7.91 18.72
CA TYR A 129 -9.37 8.65 19.76
C TYR A 129 -8.50 7.72 20.60
N GLY A 130 -7.36 8.25 21.04
CA GLY A 130 -6.50 7.57 21.99
C GLY A 130 -7.13 7.35 23.36
N TYR A 131 -6.35 6.74 24.25
CA TYR A 131 -6.70 6.51 25.66
C TYR A 131 -5.67 7.14 26.59
#